data_AF-A0A6N8Z2H0-F1
#
_entry.id   AF-A0A6N8Z2H0-F1
#
_cell.length_a   1.000
_cell.length_b   1.000
_cell.length_c   1.000
_cell.angle_alpha   90.00
_cell.angle_beta   90.00
_cell.angle_gamma   90.00
#
_symmetry.space_group_name_H-M   'P 1'
#
loop_
_entity.id
_entity.type
_entity.pdbx_description
1 polymer ?
#
loop_
_entity_poly.entity_id
_entity_poly.type
_entity_poly.pdbx_seq_one_letter_code
_entity_poly.pdbx_strand_id
1 'polypeptide(L)'
;AVATFGRLTTRMCLVGHSHLPFLCRENREGPSFVSFAEDQSFELDDRRWIANPGSVGQPRDYDPRPSYAIFSNNGRGEEGCLERHRVEYDRAETQRKMRDAGLPRNLIDRLDHGV
;
A
#
# COMPACT_ATOMS: atom_id res chain seq x y z
N ALA A 1 8.14 -3.64 -11.95
CA ALA A 1 8.25 -2.19 -12.21
C ALA A 1 8.58 -1.88 -13.67
N VAL A 2 9.71 -2.31 -14.25
CA VAL A 2 10.13 -1.96 -15.64
C VAL A 2 9.04 -2.20 -16.68
N ALA A 3 8.52 -3.42 -16.75
CA ALA A 3 7.46 -3.77 -17.71
C ALA A 3 6.16 -2.98 -17.49
N THR A 4 5.85 -2.64 -16.24
CA THR A 4 4.68 -1.80 -15.89
C THR A 4 4.87 -0.39 -16.44
N PHE A 5 6.01 0.26 -16.14
CA PHE A 5 6.31 1.61 -16.63
C PHE A 5 6.33 1.69 -18.16
N GLY A 6 6.80 0.66 -18.86
CA GLY A 6 6.73 0.57 -20.32
C GLY A 6 5.31 0.60 -20.91
N ARG A 7 4.27 0.38 -20.08
CA ARG A 7 2.85 0.38 -20.47
C ARG A 7 2.07 1.58 -19.94
N LEU A 8 2.64 2.38 -19.03
CA LEU A 8 1.93 3.52 -18.43
C LEU A 8 1.92 4.72 -19.37
N THR A 9 0.73 5.26 -19.63
CA THR A 9 0.53 6.56 -20.29
C THR A 9 0.24 7.68 -19.28
N THR A 10 0.05 7.35 -18.01
CA THR A 10 -0.23 8.28 -16.90
C THR A 10 0.99 8.44 -15.99
N ARG A 11 1.01 9.53 -15.21
CA ARG A 11 2.02 9.75 -14.15
C ARG A 11 1.87 8.79 -12.98
N MET A 12 0.64 8.53 -12.56
CA MET A 12 0.35 7.67 -11.42
C MET A 12 -0.21 6.33 -11.87
N CYS A 13 0.25 5.26 -11.23
CA CYS A 13 -0.32 3.92 -11.28
C CYS A 13 -0.53 3.42 -9.84
N LEU A 14 -1.80 3.36 -9.42
CA LEU A 14 -2.17 2.83 -8.11
C LEU A 14 -2.38 1.32 -8.24
N VAL A 15 -1.70 0.54 -7.40
CA VAL A 15 -1.76 -0.92 -7.41
C VAL A 15 -2.04 -1.46 -6.01
N GLY A 16 -2.48 -2.71 -5.94
CA GLY A 16 -2.67 -3.45 -4.69
C GLY A 16 -2.07 -4.83 -4.79
N HIS A 17 -2.85 -5.86 -4.43
CA HIS A 17 -2.55 -7.29 -4.61
C HIS A 17 -1.42 -7.87 -3.74
N SER A 18 -0.26 -7.22 -3.64
CA SER A 18 0.87 -7.73 -2.83
C SER A 18 0.60 -7.67 -1.32
N HIS A 19 -0.25 -6.73 -0.91
CA HIS A 19 -0.49 -6.34 0.49
C HIS A 19 0.72 -5.69 1.18
N LEU A 20 1.72 -5.29 0.40
CA LEU A 20 2.94 -4.61 0.85
C LEU A 20 2.88 -3.15 0.40
N PRO A 21 2.94 -2.16 1.31
CA PRO A 21 2.99 -0.77 0.94
C PRO A 21 4.33 -0.43 0.30
N PHE A 22 4.32 0.31 -0.81
CA PHE A 22 5.54 0.81 -1.44
C PHE A 22 5.28 1.99 -2.36
N LEU A 23 6.34 2.77 -2.59
CA LEU A 23 6.43 3.71 -3.70
C LEU A 23 7.58 3.27 -4.61
N CYS A 24 7.33 3.26 -5.91
CA CYS A 24 8.33 3.01 -6.93
C CYS A 24 8.32 4.16 -7.93
N ARG A 25 9.50 4.75 -8.15
CA ARG A 25 9.74 5.87 -9.05
C ARG A 25 10.46 5.40 -10.29
N GLU A 26 10.09 5.91 -11.45
CA GLU A 26 10.88 5.74 -12.66
C GLU A 26 12.07 6.71 -12.69
N ASN A 27 13.29 6.18 -12.77
CA ASN A 27 14.50 6.97 -13.00
C ASN A 27 15.17 6.59 -14.32
N ARG A 28 16.15 7.39 -14.75
CA ARG A 28 16.93 7.15 -15.98
C ARG A 28 17.67 5.81 -15.98
N GLU A 29 18.20 5.40 -14.83
CA GLU A 29 18.91 4.13 -14.64
C GLU A 29 17.96 2.94 -14.46
N GLY A 30 16.66 3.21 -14.33
CA GLY A 30 15.61 2.23 -14.10
C GLY A 30 14.73 2.58 -12.90
N PRO A 31 13.65 1.80 -12.70
CA PRO A 31 12.76 1.99 -11.56
C PRO A 31 13.44 1.69 -10.23
N SER A 32 13.23 2.55 -9.23
CA SER A 32 13.72 2.35 -7.86
C SER A 32 12.57 2.43 -6.86
N PHE A 33 12.66 1.65 -5.78
CA PHE A 33 11.77 1.83 -4.63
C PHE A 33 12.28 2.95 -3.73
N VAL A 34 11.37 3.70 -3.14
CA VAL A 34 11.68 4.76 -2.16
C VAL A 34 10.89 4.52 -0.87
N SER A 35 11.32 5.17 0.21
CA SER A 35 10.62 5.08 1.50
C SER A 35 9.18 5.58 1.37
N PHE A 36 8.25 4.82 1.93
CA PHE A 36 6.85 5.23 2.11
C PHE A 36 6.52 5.19 3.60
N ALA A 37 7.04 6.18 4.31
CA ALA A 37 6.91 6.29 5.76
C ALA A 37 5.44 6.46 6.18
N GLU A 38 5.14 6.02 7.40
CA GLU A 38 3.82 6.19 8.01
C GLU A 38 3.65 7.63 8.48
N ASP A 39 2.45 8.18 8.29
CA ASP A 39 2.04 9.52 8.73
C ASP A 39 3.02 10.62 8.29
N GLN A 40 3.54 10.47 7.08
CA GLN A 40 4.41 11.44 6.42
C GLN A 40 3.94 11.70 5.00
N SER A 41 3.64 12.97 4.70
CA SER A 41 3.39 13.41 3.32
C SER A 41 4.62 13.17 2.44
N PHE A 42 4.41 12.47 1.34
CA PHE A 42 5.37 12.26 0.28
C PHE A 42 4.98 13.09 -0.94
N GLU A 43 5.78 14.12 -1.24
CA GLU A 43 5.59 14.96 -2.42
C GLU A 43 5.95 14.19 -3.71
N LEU A 44 5.02 14.17 -4.66
CA LEU A 44 5.23 13.54 -5.95
C LEU A 44 5.82 14.56 -6.92
N ASP A 45 7.01 14.22 -7.44
CA ASP A 45 7.63 14.98 -8.50
C ASP A 45 7.00 14.67 -9.88
N ASP A 46 7.53 15.32 -10.91
CA ASP A 46 7.09 15.20 -12.29
C ASP A 46 7.29 13.82 -12.96
N ARG A 47 7.86 12.85 -12.24
CA ARG A 47 8.14 11.51 -12.77
C ARG A 47 6.91 10.63 -12.75
N ARG A 48 7.06 9.43 -13.31
CA ARG A 48 6.05 8.38 -13.20
C ARG A 48 6.26 7.57 -11.94
N TRP A 49 5.15 7.22 -11.30
CA TRP A 49 5.10 6.56 -10.01
C TRP A 49 4.16 5.36 -10.04
N ILE A 50 4.57 4.28 -9.38
CA ILE A 50 3.70 3.17 -8.99
C ILE A 50 3.60 3.19 -7.47
N ALA A 51 2.38 3.28 -6.96
CA ALA A 51 2.11 3.33 -5.53
C ALA A 51 1.23 2.17 -5.10
N ASN A 52 1.62 1.52 -4.01
CA ASN A 52 0.82 0.52 -3.32
C ASN A 52 0.55 1.00 -1.89
N PRO A 53 -0.71 1.16 -1.48
CA PRO A 53 -1.04 1.61 -0.13
C PRO A 53 -0.92 0.49 0.91
N GLY A 54 -0.63 -0.75 0.50
CA GLY A 54 -0.66 -1.93 1.35
C GLY A 54 -2.02 -2.63 1.30
N SER A 55 -2.47 -3.17 2.43
CA SER A 55 -3.75 -3.87 2.54
C SER A 55 -4.49 -3.46 3.80
N VAL A 56 -5.80 -3.26 3.66
CA VAL A 56 -6.68 -2.99 4.79
C VAL A 56 -6.97 -4.26 5.58
N GLY A 57 -7.21 -5.39 4.90
CA GLY A 57 -7.74 -6.60 5.54
C GLY A 57 -6.70 -7.67 5.88
N GLN A 58 -5.55 -7.68 5.22
CA GLN A 58 -4.50 -8.67 5.47
C GLN A 58 -3.12 -8.09 5.09
N PRO A 59 -2.56 -7.15 5.85
CA PRO A 59 -1.17 -6.69 5.68
C PRO A 59 -0.20 -7.88 5.64
N ARG A 60 0.87 -7.77 4.85
CA ARG A 60 1.89 -8.84 4.69
C ARG A 60 3.32 -8.37 4.94
N ASP A 61 3.47 -7.23 5.60
CA ASP A 61 4.74 -6.55 5.84
C ASP A 61 5.17 -6.56 7.31
N TYR A 62 4.72 -7.56 8.06
CA TYR A 62 5.03 -7.77 9.48
C TYR A 62 4.48 -6.71 10.44
N ASP A 63 3.66 -5.78 9.95
CA ASP A 63 2.82 -4.92 10.78
C ASP A 63 1.35 -5.33 10.59
N PRO A 64 0.69 -5.87 11.62
CA PRO A 64 -0.67 -6.37 11.51
C PRO A 64 -1.72 -5.26 11.36
N ARG A 65 -1.35 -3.98 11.51
CA ARG A 65 -2.28 -2.86 11.36
C ARG A 65 -2.65 -2.66 9.88
N PRO A 66 -3.95 -2.50 9.55
CA PRO A 66 -4.43 -2.08 8.24
C PRO A 66 -3.62 -0.93 7.68
N SER A 67 -3.29 -1.00 6.39
CA SER A 67 -2.56 0.05 5.68
C SER A 67 -3.41 0.62 4.55
N TYR A 68 -3.45 1.94 4.46
CA TYR A 68 -4.06 2.70 3.37
C TYR A 68 -3.23 3.96 3.07
N ALA A 69 -3.56 4.66 1.99
CA ALA A 69 -2.94 5.94 1.69
C ALA A 69 -3.97 6.98 1.23
N ILE A 70 -3.73 8.23 1.60
CA ILE A 70 -4.46 9.40 1.10
C ILE A 70 -3.66 10.00 -0.05
N PHE A 71 -4.32 10.17 -1.19
CA PHE A 71 -3.77 10.88 -2.34
C PHE A 71 -4.44 12.24 -2.45
N SER A 72 -3.64 13.30 -2.31
CA SER A 72 -4.11 14.68 -2.43
C SER A 72 -3.54 15.30 -3.70
N ASN A 73 -4.41 15.90 -4.53
CA ASN A 73 -4.03 16.61 -5.75
C ASN A 73 -4.94 17.82 -5.90
N ASN A 74 -4.37 18.96 -6.31
CA ASN A 74 -5.09 20.22 -6.50
C ASN A 74 -5.91 20.28 -7.82
N GLY A 75 -5.95 19.19 -8.58
CA GLY A 75 -6.69 19.07 -9.84
C GLY A 75 -6.02 19.78 -11.03
N ARG A 76 -4.84 20.39 -10.83
CA ARG A 76 -4.09 21.11 -11.87
C ARG A 76 -3.01 20.28 -12.55
N GLY A 77 -2.92 18.99 -12.22
CA GLY A 77 -2.12 18.00 -12.96
C GLY A 77 -0.62 17.99 -12.66
N GLU A 78 -0.14 18.91 -11.85
CA GLU A 78 1.30 19.16 -11.66
C GLU A 78 1.79 18.82 -10.25
N GLU A 79 0.92 18.87 -9.23
CA GLU A 79 1.30 18.69 -7.83
C GLU A 79 0.34 17.75 -7.11
N GLY A 80 0.90 16.76 -6.41
CA GLY A 80 0.14 15.92 -5.51
C GLY A 80 1.04 15.26 -4.48
N CYS A 81 0.46 14.89 -3.35
CA CYS A 81 1.16 14.17 -2.30
C CYS A 81 0.45 12.87 -1.95
N LEU A 82 1.22 11.91 -1.45
CA LEU A 82 0.74 10.65 -0.91
C LEU A 82 1.12 10.56 0.55
N GLU A 83 0.17 10.19 1.40
CA GLU A 83 0.42 9.95 2.81
C GLU A 83 -0.08 8.54 3.17
N ARG A 84 0.81 7.69 3.69
CA ARG A 84 0.44 6.34 4.13
C ARG A 84 0.05 6.38 5.59
N HIS A 85 -1.04 5.72 5.93
CA HIS A 85 -1.52 5.60 7.29
C HIS A 85 -1.69 4.15 7.69
N ARG A 86 -1.63 3.93 9.00
CA ARG A 86 -2.15 2.73 9.63
C ARG A 86 -3.09 3.06 10.75
N VAL A 87 -4.00 2.13 11.01
CA VAL A 87 -4.99 2.27 12.07
C VAL A 87 -5.08 0.99 12.88
N GLU A 88 -5.41 1.12 14.16
CA GLU A 88 -5.74 -0.04 14.98
C GLU A 88 -7.14 -0.55 14.65
N TYR A 89 -7.35 -1.85 14.85
CA TYR A 89 -8.65 -2.49 14.70
C TYR A 89 -8.76 -3.68 15.63
N ASP A 90 -9.99 -4.12 15.91
CA ASP A 90 -10.24 -5.31 16.71
C ASP A 90 -9.96 -6.59 15.92
N ARG A 91 -8.68 -7.02 15.98
CA ARG A 91 -8.20 -8.28 15.42
C ARG A 91 -8.91 -9.47 16.04
N ALA A 92 -9.07 -9.48 17.35
CA ALA A 92 -9.64 -10.60 18.09
C ALA A 92 -11.09 -10.86 17.65
N GLU A 93 -11.87 -9.80 17.45
CA GLU A 93 -13.23 -9.90 16.93
C GLU A 93 -13.28 -10.41 15.48
N THR A 94 -12.36 -9.95 14.63
CA THR A 94 -12.25 -10.46 13.25
C THR A 94 -11.91 -11.95 13.24
N GLN A 95 -10.91 -12.36 14.01
CA GLN A 95 -10.53 -13.76 14.16
C GLN A 95 -11.66 -14.62 14.75
N ARG A 96 -12.44 -14.09 15.68
CA ARG A 96 -13.62 -14.78 16.24
C ARG A 96 -14.64 -15.07 15.14
N LYS A 97 -15.00 -14.06 14.34
CA LYS A 97 -15.91 -14.23 13.19
C LYS A 97 -15.38 -15.26 12.19
N MET A 98 -14.07 -15.27 11.94
CA MET A 98 -13.44 -16.24 11.04
C MET A 98 -13.50 -17.68 11.59
N ARG A 99 -13.30 -17.86 12.90
CA ARG A 99 -13.46 -19.17 13.58
C ARG A 99 -14.91 -19.65 13.51
N ASP A 100 -15.86 -18.77 13.78
CA ASP A 100 -17.30 -19.09 13.73
C ASP A 100 -17.73 -19.50 12.31
N ALA A 101 -17.09 -18.93 11.28
CA ALA A 101 -17.28 -19.29 9.88
C ALA A 101 -16.52 -20.56 9.44
N GLY A 102 -15.76 -21.20 10.33
CA GLY A 102 -15.01 -22.42 10.01
C GLY A 102 -13.80 -22.21 9.09
N LEU A 103 -13.22 -21.01 9.06
CA LEU A 103 -12.06 -20.73 8.20
C LEU A 103 -10.79 -21.43 8.71
N PRO A 104 -9.85 -21.77 7.81
CA PRO A 104 -8.58 -22.38 8.18
C PRO A 104 -7.79 -21.56 9.22
N ARG A 105 -7.26 -22.25 10.24
CA ARG A 105 -6.54 -21.63 11.38
C ARG A 105 -5.37 -20.75 10.94
N ASN A 106 -4.63 -21.15 9.90
CA ASN A 106 -3.52 -20.36 9.36
C ASN A 106 -3.96 -19.00 8.77
N LEU A 107 -5.20 -18.88 8.26
CA LEU A 107 -5.74 -17.60 7.78
C LEU A 107 -6.15 -16.68 8.93
N ILE A 108 -6.48 -17.26 10.09
CA ILE A 108 -6.89 -16.55 11.30
C ILE A 108 -5.65 -16.02 12.03
N ASP A 109 -4.70 -16.92 12.32
CA ASP A 109 -3.51 -16.64 13.11
C ASP A 109 -2.60 -15.60 12.42
N ARG A 110 -2.55 -15.60 11.08
CA ARG A 110 -1.69 -14.67 10.33
C ARG A 110 -2.06 -13.20 10.52
N LEU A 111 -3.30 -12.89 10.91
CA LEU A 111 -3.72 -11.51 11.18
C LEU A 111 -2.96 -10.89 12.35
N ASP A 112 -2.48 -11.68 13.31
CA ASP A 112 -1.70 -11.17 14.45
C ASP A 112 -0.26 -10.82 14.07
N HIS A 113 0.24 -11.40 12.98
CA HIS A 113 1.63 -11.27 12.56
C HIS A 113 1.81 -10.37 11.34
N GLY A 114 0.73 -10.02 10.63
CA GLY A 114 0.82 -9.25 9.38
C GLY A 114 1.61 -10.00 8.31
N VAL A 115 1.33 -11.30 8.12
CA VAL A 115 1.99 -12.17 7.14
C VAL A 115 1.00 -12.83 6.20
#